data_AF-A0A1Q8QDX6-F1
#
_entry.id   AF-A0A1Q8QDX6-F1
#
_cell.length_a   1.000
_cell.length_b   1.000
_cell.length_c   1.000
_cell.angle_alpha   90.00
_cell.angle_beta   90.00
_cell.angle_gamma   90.00
#
_symmetry.space_group_name_H-M   'P 1'
#
loop_
_entity.id
_entity.type
_entity.pdbx_description
1 polymer ?
#
loop_
_entity_poly.entity_id
_entity_poly.type
_entity_poly.pdbx_seq_one_letter_code
_entity_poly.pdbx_strand_id
1 'polypeptide(L)'
;MRRRILWLAVSALLLAVTPSLAAKVPEFRGLVFGTALADIPGLTPEAKAGDVAFYRREAEKPVLGDDCATTVRYGFSRGMFFSVRMTLSGCQGLAPLIAAYEAKYGTPAREGAPGVIRLVWRQPTLTISLSHFAREGTTEVDYVYLPQLSHDERETWQSTEDIRARGPIGFRGIRFGRELASLPDMAEAYREGAAVYYRRGNERLELGETRLGDILYGFYQGKFFAVLMRAEATADFDSLRQAYVAKYGPPRAIPATLEEELVWSWPAAQIALSRDTAAGGLGIRYADAALLAKVVAAEVATGAPPSLSGGLRIFSKGDPPRSFRGAAFGSPEGALPAGEYLFGHRGRRYFRRADERLTLGDIPLVSVVYAYDGGKLAGVALTIAPVGNDPSADYARVLDAYTAKYGPSVVRPDEAGNRMHLWSWPGLSLALVRPVQGPMEVHYVDASLLRRREAALAERALEALDHKIFIPPDAGENRIERTTGQE
;
A
#
# COMPACT_ATOMS: atom_id res chain seq x y z
N MET A 1 75.40 1.19 17.47
CA MET A 1 74.09 0.92 18.11
C MET A 1 72.94 1.39 17.20
N ARG A 2 72.19 0.42 16.66
CA ARG A 2 70.73 0.37 16.44
C ARG A 2 70.07 1.43 15.52
N ARG A 3 69.72 1.06 14.26
CA ARG A 3 68.41 0.50 13.78
C ARG A 3 67.35 1.62 13.65
N ARG A 4 66.72 1.89 12.49
CA ARG A 4 66.02 0.98 11.57
C ARG A 4 65.97 1.58 10.14
N ILE A 5 66.30 0.76 9.14
CA ILE A 5 66.03 1.00 7.72
C ILE A 5 64.63 0.43 7.44
N LEU A 6 63.69 1.26 7.00
CA LEU A 6 62.35 0.85 6.59
C LEU A 6 62.42 0.49 5.10
N TRP A 7 62.20 -0.78 4.78
CA TRP A 7 62.07 -1.28 3.42
C TRP A 7 60.69 -0.89 2.86
N LEU A 8 60.68 -0.12 1.77
CA LEU A 8 59.50 0.09 0.92
C LEU A 8 59.46 -1.04 -0.12
N ALA A 9 58.64 -2.06 0.13
CA ALA A 9 58.24 -3.02 -0.90
C ALA A 9 57.03 -2.44 -1.66
N VAL A 10 57.29 -1.91 -2.85
CA VAL A 10 56.24 -1.56 -3.81
C VAL A 10 55.79 -2.86 -4.47
N SER A 11 54.77 -3.50 -3.91
CA SER A 11 54.02 -4.56 -4.60
C SER A 11 53.09 -3.92 -5.62
N ALA A 12 53.54 -3.85 -6.87
CA ALA A 12 52.67 -3.57 -8.01
C ALA A 12 51.73 -4.76 -8.20
N LEU A 13 50.54 -4.69 -7.59
CA LEU A 13 49.44 -5.59 -7.92
C LEU A 13 48.92 -5.19 -9.30
N LEU A 14 49.39 -5.90 -10.33
CA LEU A 14 48.74 -5.96 -11.63
C LEU A 14 47.32 -6.50 -11.40
N LEU A 15 46.35 -5.60 -11.30
CA LEU A 15 44.95 -5.93 -11.50
C LEU A 15 44.83 -6.45 -12.94
N ALA A 16 44.84 -7.77 -13.07
CA ALA A 16 44.29 -8.42 -14.24
C ALA A 16 42.83 -7.98 -14.32
N VAL A 17 42.57 -6.96 -15.13
CA VAL A 17 41.23 -6.65 -15.62
C VAL A 17 40.89 -7.85 -16.50
N THR A 18 40.24 -8.85 -15.90
CA THR A 18 39.53 -9.84 -16.67
C THR A 18 38.47 -9.08 -17.45
N PRO A 19 38.46 -9.13 -18.79
CA PRO A 19 37.34 -8.59 -19.53
C PRO A 19 36.10 -9.31 -19.01
N SER A 20 35.12 -8.53 -18.54
CA SER A 20 33.78 -9.02 -18.30
C SER A 20 33.34 -9.75 -19.57
N LEU A 21 33.34 -11.08 -19.53
CA LEU A 21 32.71 -11.90 -20.55
C LEU A 21 31.25 -11.46 -20.57
N ALA A 22 30.89 -10.64 -21.55
CA ALA A 22 29.51 -10.29 -21.82
C ALA A 22 28.73 -11.61 -21.90
N ALA A 23 27.88 -11.87 -20.91
CA ALA A 23 27.18 -13.14 -20.81
C ALA A 23 26.39 -13.36 -22.11
N LYS A 24 26.63 -14.50 -22.78
CA LYS A 24 25.94 -14.86 -24.02
C LYS A 24 24.43 -14.74 -23.79
N VAL A 25 23.73 -14.05 -24.70
CA VAL A 25 22.28 -13.89 -24.61
C VAL A 25 21.64 -15.29 -24.55
N PRO A 26 20.74 -15.55 -23.58
CA PRO A 26 20.13 -16.85 -23.44
C PRO A 26 19.32 -17.24 -24.68
N GLU A 27 19.20 -18.54 -24.91
CA GLU A 27 18.39 -19.09 -25.99
C GLU A 27 17.46 -20.19 -25.45
N PHE A 28 16.34 -20.38 -26.15
CA PHE A 28 15.45 -21.50 -25.97
C PHE A 28 15.38 -22.28 -27.28
N ARG A 29 15.95 -23.50 -27.28
CA ARG A 29 15.93 -24.42 -28.44
C ARG A 29 16.43 -23.77 -29.74
N GLY A 30 17.56 -23.08 -29.66
CA GLY A 30 18.17 -22.36 -30.79
C GLY A 30 17.51 -21.01 -31.12
N LEU A 31 16.45 -20.61 -30.42
CA LEU A 31 15.89 -19.27 -30.53
C LEU A 31 16.49 -18.36 -29.47
N VAL A 32 17.25 -17.36 -29.92
CA VAL A 32 17.88 -16.38 -29.03
C VAL A 32 16.80 -15.42 -28.51
N PHE A 33 16.72 -15.25 -27.19
CA PHE A 33 15.80 -14.27 -26.63
C PHE A 33 16.20 -12.86 -27.06
N GLY A 34 15.21 -12.01 -27.33
CA GLY A 34 15.38 -10.70 -27.93
C GLY A 34 15.39 -10.70 -29.46
N THR A 35 15.26 -11.85 -30.13
CA THR A 35 15.15 -11.90 -31.60
C THR A 35 13.79 -11.33 -32.05
N ALA A 36 13.75 -10.57 -33.14
CA ALA A 36 12.51 -10.04 -33.69
C ALA A 36 11.66 -11.16 -34.31
N LEU A 37 10.33 -11.06 -34.21
CA LEU A 37 9.41 -12.05 -34.77
C LEU A 37 9.65 -12.32 -36.26
N ALA A 38 9.96 -11.28 -37.04
CA ALA A 38 10.22 -11.39 -38.47
C ALA A 38 11.40 -12.30 -38.82
N ASP A 39 12.32 -12.49 -37.87
CA ASP A 39 13.54 -13.29 -38.05
C ASP A 39 13.37 -14.73 -37.55
N ILE A 40 12.20 -15.09 -37.03
CA ILE A 40 11.90 -16.44 -36.51
C ILE A 40 10.88 -17.14 -37.42
N PRO A 41 11.33 -17.97 -38.37
CA PRO A 41 10.43 -18.69 -39.25
C PRO A 41 9.67 -19.81 -38.53
N GLY A 42 8.54 -20.22 -39.11
CA GLY A 42 7.77 -21.39 -38.68
C GLY A 42 6.94 -21.19 -37.41
N LEU A 43 6.72 -19.94 -36.99
CA LEU A 43 5.78 -19.60 -35.91
C LEU A 43 4.40 -19.30 -36.49
N THR A 44 3.38 -19.89 -35.87
CA THR A 44 1.97 -19.65 -36.19
C THR A 44 1.32 -18.85 -35.04
N PRO A 45 0.59 -17.77 -35.35
CA PRO A 45 -0.06 -16.97 -34.32
C PRO A 45 -1.12 -17.80 -33.59
N GLU A 46 -1.18 -17.65 -32.29
CA GLU A 46 -2.11 -18.41 -31.44
C GLU A 46 -3.04 -17.49 -30.64
N ALA A 47 -2.50 -16.46 -29.99
CA ALA A 47 -3.28 -15.56 -29.15
C ALA A 47 -2.62 -14.18 -29.02
N LYS A 48 -3.36 -13.21 -28.50
CA LYS A 48 -2.85 -11.88 -28.12
C LYS A 48 -3.46 -11.46 -26.79
N ALA A 49 -2.64 -10.98 -25.86
CA ALA A 49 -3.07 -10.42 -24.59
C ALA A 49 -2.36 -9.08 -24.34
N GLY A 50 -3.10 -7.98 -24.51
CA GLY A 50 -2.52 -6.64 -24.48
C GLY A 50 -1.43 -6.46 -25.54
N ASP A 51 -0.25 -6.00 -25.12
CA ASP A 51 0.92 -5.78 -25.98
C ASP A 51 1.73 -7.06 -26.26
N VAL A 52 1.30 -8.20 -25.72
CA VAL A 52 1.97 -9.49 -25.91
C VAL A 52 1.24 -10.33 -26.95
N ALA A 53 1.97 -10.77 -27.97
CA ALA A 53 1.50 -11.73 -28.96
C ALA A 53 2.11 -13.11 -28.70
N PHE A 54 1.30 -14.15 -28.75
CA PHE A 54 1.69 -15.54 -28.53
C PHE A 54 1.63 -16.34 -29.82
N TYR A 55 2.65 -17.16 -30.03
CA TYR A 55 2.82 -18.01 -31.19
C TYR A 55 3.13 -19.45 -30.75
N ARG A 56 2.84 -20.40 -31.63
CA ARG A 56 3.22 -21.80 -31.49
C ARG A 56 4.02 -22.27 -32.71
N ARG A 57 4.76 -23.36 -32.56
CA ARG A 57 5.48 -24.02 -33.66
C ARG A 57 4.88 -25.42 -33.87
N GLU A 58 4.56 -25.78 -35.11
CA GLU A 58 3.85 -27.05 -35.40
C GLU A 58 4.69 -28.31 -35.13
N ALA A 59 6.01 -28.25 -35.33
CA ALA A 59 6.92 -29.37 -35.13
C ALA A 59 7.72 -29.28 -33.82
N GLU A 60 7.04 -28.98 -32.70
CA GLU A 60 7.71 -28.83 -31.41
C GLU A 60 7.97 -30.19 -30.75
N LYS A 61 9.23 -30.48 -30.42
CA LYS A 61 9.61 -31.73 -29.74
C LYS A 61 9.16 -31.71 -28.27
N PRO A 62 8.66 -32.80 -27.68
CA PRO A 62 8.39 -32.83 -26.25
C PRO A 62 9.70 -32.67 -25.44
N VAL A 63 9.59 -32.24 -24.19
CA VAL A 63 10.75 -31.93 -23.33
C VAL A 63 11.28 -33.16 -22.61
N LEU A 64 10.42 -34.14 -22.35
CA LEU A 64 10.70 -35.33 -21.54
C LEU A 64 10.26 -36.61 -22.26
N GLY A 65 10.84 -36.87 -23.44
CA GLY A 65 10.44 -38.02 -24.26
C GLY A 65 8.97 -37.98 -24.67
N ASP A 66 8.44 -39.09 -25.17
CA ASP A 66 7.10 -39.16 -25.76
C ASP A 66 5.96 -39.30 -24.71
N ASP A 67 6.31 -39.49 -23.43
CA ASP A 67 5.34 -39.81 -22.35
C ASP A 67 4.67 -38.57 -21.73
N CYS A 68 5.10 -37.35 -22.11
CA CYS A 68 4.62 -36.09 -21.57
C CYS A 68 4.04 -35.20 -22.68
N ALA A 69 2.71 -35.08 -22.72
CA ALA A 69 2.06 -34.11 -23.60
C ALA A 69 2.54 -32.70 -23.23
N THR A 70 3.24 -32.06 -24.17
CA THR A 70 3.90 -30.77 -23.99
C THR A 70 3.33 -29.79 -25.00
N THR A 71 2.80 -28.67 -24.53
CA THR A 71 2.50 -27.53 -25.38
C THR A 71 3.49 -26.41 -25.11
N VAL A 72 3.93 -25.70 -26.15
CA VAL A 72 4.90 -24.61 -26.04
C VAL A 72 4.34 -23.36 -26.71
N ARG A 73 4.34 -22.26 -25.97
CA ARG A 73 3.95 -20.93 -26.44
C ARG A 73 5.13 -19.97 -26.38
N TYR A 74 5.35 -19.24 -27.47
CA TYR A 74 6.38 -18.23 -27.61
C TYR A 74 5.73 -16.84 -27.51
N GLY A 75 6.15 -16.05 -26.53
CA GLY A 75 5.63 -14.70 -26.29
C GLY A 75 6.55 -13.63 -26.85
N PHE A 76 5.93 -12.65 -27.51
CA PHE A 76 6.57 -11.50 -28.13
C PHE A 76 5.96 -10.21 -27.57
N SER A 77 6.80 -9.32 -27.08
CA SER A 77 6.40 -7.98 -26.63
C SER A 77 7.10 -6.95 -27.49
N ARG A 78 6.34 -6.00 -28.05
CA ARG A 78 6.85 -5.01 -29.02
C ARG A 78 7.62 -5.66 -30.19
N GLY A 79 7.17 -6.83 -30.63
CA GLY A 79 7.77 -7.60 -31.72
C GLY A 79 9.02 -8.41 -31.35
N MET A 80 9.47 -8.37 -30.08
CA MET A 80 10.70 -9.04 -29.64
C MET A 80 10.39 -10.28 -28.79
N PHE A 81 11.07 -11.39 -29.08
CA PHE A 81 10.92 -12.65 -28.36
C PHE A 81 11.40 -12.49 -26.92
N PHE A 82 10.53 -12.69 -25.93
CA PHE A 82 10.90 -12.45 -24.53
C PHE A 82 10.44 -13.54 -23.57
N SER A 83 9.49 -14.39 -23.97
CA SER A 83 9.02 -15.45 -23.07
C SER A 83 8.73 -16.76 -23.79
N VAL A 84 8.89 -17.86 -23.06
CA VAL A 84 8.38 -19.17 -23.46
C VAL A 84 7.58 -19.72 -22.30
N ARG A 85 6.37 -20.19 -22.55
CA ARG A 85 5.63 -21.02 -21.61
C ARG A 85 5.53 -22.42 -22.16
N MET A 86 5.91 -23.40 -21.36
CA MET A 86 5.65 -24.80 -21.62
C MET A 86 4.61 -25.31 -20.64
N THR A 87 3.57 -25.95 -21.13
CA THR A 87 2.59 -26.64 -20.29
C THR A 87 2.71 -28.13 -20.52
N LEU A 88 3.01 -28.85 -19.44
CA LEU A 88 3.21 -30.29 -19.37
C LEU A 88 2.01 -30.91 -18.66
N SER A 89 1.32 -31.84 -19.30
CA SER A 89 0.16 -32.54 -18.74
C SER A 89 0.40 -34.04 -18.71
N GLY A 90 -0.03 -34.70 -17.63
CA GLY A 90 0.05 -36.16 -17.50
C GLY A 90 1.45 -36.71 -17.17
N CYS A 91 2.41 -35.84 -16.85
CA CYS A 91 3.77 -36.26 -16.52
C CYS A 91 3.86 -36.97 -15.16
N GLN A 92 4.44 -38.18 -15.13
CA GLN A 92 4.76 -38.88 -13.89
C GLN A 92 6.16 -38.50 -13.40
N GLY A 93 6.23 -37.95 -12.17
CA GLY A 93 7.49 -37.65 -11.48
C GLY A 93 8.22 -36.42 -12.03
N LEU A 94 8.25 -35.33 -11.27
CA LEU A 94 8.97 -34.11 -11.65
C LEU A 94 10.47 -34.15 -11.33
N ALA A 95 10.93 -35.14 -10.57
CA ALA A 95 12.30 -35.20 -10.09
C ALA A 95 13.36 -35.15 -11.22
N PRO A 96 13.21 -35.88 -12.35
CA PRO A 96 14.16 -35.79 -13.46
C PRO A 96 14.19 -34.39 -14.10
N LEU A 97 13.03 -33.75 -14.24
CA LEU A 97 12.93 -32.39 -14.77
C LEU A 97 13.61 -31.38 -13.85
N ILE A 98 13.33 -31.47 -12.54
CA ILE A 98 13.95 -30.61 -11.53
C ILE A 98 15.46 -30.79 -11.52
N ALA A 99 15.96 -32.03 -11.51
CA ALA A 99 17.38 -32.33 -11.55
C ALA A 99 18.08 -31.79 -12.81
N ALA A 100 17.42 -31.88 -13.98
CA ALA A 100 17.95 -31.32 -15.22
C ALA A 100 18.05 -29.78 -15.18
N TYR A 101 17.07 -29.11 -14.59
CA TYR A 101 17.09 -27.65 -14.43
C TYR A 101 18.10 -27.22 -13.36
N GLU A 102 18.23 -27.98 -12.27
CA GLU A 102 19.26 -27.76 -11.25
C GLU A 102 20.68 -27.90 -11.82
N ALA A 103 20.91 -28.92 -12.64
CA ALA A 103 22.19 -29.11 -13.31
C ALA A 103 22.52 -27.96 -14.27
N LYS A 104 21.51 -27.39 -14.94
CA LYS A 104 21.69 -26.33 -15.95
C LYS A 104 21.73 -24.91 -15.36
N TYR A 105 20.93 -24.63 -14.34
CA TYR A 105 20.70 -23.28 -13.82
C TYR A 105 21.06 -23.11 -12.34
N GLY A 106 21.53 -24.17 -11.67
CA GLY A 106 21.87 -24.18 -10.25
C GLY A 106 20.66 -24.40 -9.34
N THR A 107 20.82 -24.13 -8.05
CA THR A 107 19.77 -24.38 -7.05
C THR A 107 18.61 -23.38 -7.18
N PRO A 108 17.34 -23.81 -7.28
CA PRO A 108 16.20 -22.91 -7.34
C PRO A 108 15.88 -22.29 -5.98
N ALA A 109 15.28 -21.10 -6.01
CA ALA A 109 14.47 -20.61 -4.91
C ALA A 109 13.11 -21.31 -4.91
N ARG A 110 12.63 -21.73 -3.73
CA ARG A 110 11.29 -22.28 -3.57
C ARG A 110 10.32 -21.17 -3.20
N GLU A 111 9.26 -21.00 -3.98
CA GLU A 111 8.26 -19.96 -3.81
C GLU A 111 6.84 -20.54 -3.83
N GLY A 112 5.84 -19.74 -3.47
CA GLY A 112 4.42 -20.12 -3.56
C GLY A 112 3.83 -20.66 -2.25
N ALA A 113 2.51 -20.90 -2.30
CA ALA A 113 1.73 -21.36 -1.16
C ALA A 113 1.95 -22.86 -0.88
N PRO A 114 1.73 -23.33 0.36
CA PRO A 114 1.73 -24.76 0.68
C PRO A 114 0.80 -25.54 -0.27
N GLY A 115 1.30 -26.65 -0.84
CA GLY A 115 0.55 -27.49 -1.77
C GLY A 115 0.79 -27.19 -3.26
N VAL A 116 1.50 -26.12 -3.59
CA VAL A 116 2.00 -25.85 -4.95
C VAL A 116 3.52 -25.93 -4.92
N ILE A 117 4.12 -26.71 -5.83
CA ILE A 117 5.58 -26.69 -6.00
C ILE A 117 5.88 -25.59 -7.01
N ARG A 118 6.44 -24.47 -6.55
CA ARG A 118 7.03 -23.46 -7.44
C ARG A 118 8.52 -23.32 -7.17
N LEU A 119 9.32 -23.56 -8.20
CA LEU A 119 10.77 -23.46 -8.19
C LEU A 119 11.19 -22.36 -9.16
N VAL A 120 12.07 -21.48 -8.74
CA VAL A 120 12.48 -20.30 -9.52
C VAL A 120 14.00 -20.21 -9.59
N TRP A 121 14.54 -20.22 -10.81
CA TRP A 121 15.94 -19.94 -11.10
C TRP A 121 16.06 -18.53 -11.65
N ARG A 122 16.90 -17.71 -11.01
CA ARG A 122 17.15 -16.32 -11.42
C ARG A 122 18.54 -16.21 -12.00
N GLN A 123 18.63 -15.98 -13.31
CA GLN A 123 19.86 -15.64 -14.01
C GLN A 123 19.91 -14.12 -14.25
N PRO A 124 21.08 -13.54 -14.59
CA PRO A 124 21.22 -12.10 -14.76
C PRO A 124 20.25 -11.44 -15.75
N THR A 125 19.75 -12.16 -16.75
CA THR A 125 18.79 -11.62 -17.74
C THR A 125 17.59 -12.53 -18.00
N LEU A 126 17.56 -13.72 -17.40
CA LEU A 126 16.55 -14.75 -17.63
C LEU A 126 16.03 -15.28 -16.30
N THR A 127 14.71 -15.28 -16.14
CA THR A 127 14.04 -16.01 -15.05
C THR A 127 13.44 -17.28 -15.62
N ILE A 128 13.67 -18.39 -14.93
CA ILE A 128 13.01 -19.66 -15.22
C ILE A 128 12.16 -20.01 -14.01
N SER A 129 10.89 -20.34 -14.20
CA SER A 129 10.06 -20.89 -13.12
C SER A 129 9.34 -22.16 -13.53
N LEU A 130 9.34 -23.14 -12.64
CA LEU A 130 8.54 -24.35 -12.73
C LEU A 130 7.44 -24.27 -11.69
N SER A 131 6.17 -24.34 -12.10
CA SER A 131 5.00 -24.38 -11.23
C SER A 131 4.24 -25.68 -11.46
N HIS A 132 4.06 -26.50 -10.43
CA HIS A 132 3.27 -27.72 -10.50
C HIS A 132 1.96 -27.60 -9.70
N PHE A 133 0.86 -27.88 -10.39
CA PHE A 133 -0.50 -27.85 -9.87
C PHE A 133 -0.98 -29.29 -9.69
N ALA A 134 -0.69 -29.86 -8.52
CA ALA A 134 -0.93 -31.29 -8.24
C ALA A 134 -2.39 -31.72 -8.43
N ARG A 135 -3.36 -30.83 -8.17
CA ARG A 135 -4.80 -31.09 -8.39
C ARG A 135 -5.16 -31.25 -9.87
N GLU A 136 -4.49 -30.50 -10.73
CA GLU A 136 -4.78 -30.43 -12.16
C GLU A 136 -3.87 -31.36 -12.97
N GLY A 137 -2.90 -32.02 -12.31
CA GLY A 137 -1.90 -32.85 -13.00
C GLY A 137 -1.06 -32.09 -14.03
N THR A 138 -0.96 -30.77 -13.87
CA THR A 138 -0.36 -29.87 -14.86
C THR A 138 0.88 -29.21 -14.28
N THR A 139 1.94 -29.11 -15.09
CA THR A 139 3.17 -28.41 -14.75
C THR A 139 3.44 -27.34 -15.80
N GLU A 140 3.62 -26.11 -15.37
CA GLU A 140 4.01 -25.00 -16.22
C GLU A 140 5.48 -24.68 -16.01
N VAL A 141 6.21 -24.48 -17.11
CA VAL A 141 7.58 -23.99 -17.09
C VAL A 141 7.65 -22.72 -17.91
N ASP A 142 7.96 -21.62 -17.24
CA ASP A 142 8.10 -20.30 -17.84
C ASP A 142 9.57 -19.93 -17.97
N TYR A 143 9.96 -19.48 -19.15
CA TYR A 143 11.19 -18.76 -19.43
C TYR A 143 10.84 -17.31 -19.71
N VAL A 144 11.48 -16.39 -19.02
CA VAL A 144 11.17 -14.98 -19.11
C VAL A 144 12.46 -14.17 -19.19
N TYR A 145 12.76 -13.66 -20.37
CA TYR A 145 13.93 -12.85 -20.68
C TYR A 145 13.58 -11.36 -20.60
N LEU A 146 14.18 -10.68 -19.63
CA LEU A 146 13.90 -9.28 -19.32
C LEU A 146 15.21 -8.53 -19.12
N PRO A 147 15.97 -8.29 -20.20
CA PRO A 147 17.30 -7.70 -20.13
C PRO A 147 17.26 -6.22 -19.75
N GLN A 148 16.14 -5.56 -20.05
CA GLN A 148 15.89 -4.14 -19.77
C GLN A 148 15.49 -3.89 -18.31
N LEU A 149 15.09 -4.93 -17.57
CA LEU A 149 14.71 -4.79 -16.17
C LEU A 149 15.94 -4.84 -15.27
N SER A 150 15.98 -3.97 -14.27
CA SER A 150 16.91 -4.06 -13.16
C SER A 150 16.71 -5.36 -12.36
N HIS A 151 17.69 -5.70 -11.51
CA HIS A 151 17.60 -6.86 -10.62
C HIS A 151 16.32 -6.82 -9.77
N ASP A 152 16.04 -5.68 -9.14
CA ASP A 152 14.87 -5.49 -8.28
C ASP A 152 13.55 -5.64 -9.07
N GLU A 153 13.45 -5.04 -10.26
CA GLU A 153 12.27 -5.22 -11.12
C GLU A 153 12.02 -6.68 -11.49
N ARG A 154 13.08 -7.48 -11.69
CA ARG A 154 12.96 -8.93 -11.89
C ARG A 154 12.50 -9.68 -10.64
N GLU A 155 12.86 -9.23 -9.43
CA GLU A 155 12.42 -9.89 -8.18
C GLU A 155 10.90 -9.84 -7.97
N THR A 156 10.27 -8.79 -8.51
CA THR A 156 8.82 -8.56 -8.41
C THR A 156 8.06 -8.84 -9.69
N TRP A 157 8.74 -9.29 -10.75
CA TRP A 157 8.10 -9.56 -12.02
C TRP A 157 7.12 -10.73 -11.90
N GLN A 158 5.92 -10.53 -12.45
CA GLN A 158 4.88 -11.54 -12.56
C GLN A 158 4.13 -11.35 -13.87
N SER A 159 3.66 -12.46 -14.46
CA SER A 159 2.68 -12.41 -15.54
C SER A 159 1.34 -11.82 -15.05
N THR A 160 0.54 -11.27 -15.95
CA THR A 160 -0.82 -10.77 -15.62
C THR A 160 -1.70 -11.89 -15.03
N GLU A 161 -1.56 -13.11 -15.54
CA GLU A 161 -2.29 -14.29 -15.06
C GLU A 161 -1.87 -14.66 -13.64
N ASP A 162 -0.57 -14.66 -13.34
CA ASP A 162 -0.08 -14.91 -11.98
C ASP A 162 -0.57 -13.86 -10.98
N ILE A 163 -0.57 -12.59 -11.40
CA ILE A 163 -1.08 -11.49 -10.57
C ILE A 163 -2.57 -11.69 -10.29
N ARG A 164 -3.37 -12.08 -11.30
CA ARG A 164 -4.81 -12.35 -11.10
C ARG A 164 -5.05 -13.56 -10.21
N ALA A 165 -4.27 -14.61 -10.37
CA ALA A 165 -4.44 -15.85 -9.61
C ALA A 165 -3.94 -15.75 -8.16
N ARG A 166 -2.83 -15.02 -7.92
CA ARG A 166 -2.09 -15.08 -6.64
C ARG A 166 -1.84 -13.72 -5.99
N GLY A 167 -2.17 -12.63 -6.68
CA GLY A 167 -1.90 -11.27 -6.25
C GLY A 167 -0.47 -10.82 -6.54
N PRO A 168 -0.20 -9.51 -6.35
CA PRO A 168 1.15 -8.96 -6.47
C PRO A 168 2.06 -9.46 -5.34
N ILE A 169 3.32 -9.76 -5.64
CA ILE A 169 4.33 -10.20 -4.66
C ILE A 169 5.22 -9.07 -4.14
N GLY A 170 4.95 -7.84 -4.56
CA GLY A 170 5.73 -6.67 -4.18
C GLY A 170 5.28 -5.42 -4.92
N PHE A 171 6.09 -4.37 -4.80
CA PHE A 171 5.84 -3.09 -5.44
C PHE A 171 7.15 -2.47 -5.90
N ARG A 172 7.21 -2.05 -7.18
CA ARG A 172 8.35 -1.34 -7.80
C ARG A 172 9.72 -1.91 -7.47
N GLY A 173 9.85 -3.22 -7.68
CA GLY A 173 11.10 -3.94 -7.45
C GLY A 173 11.37 -4.34 -6.00
N ILE A 174 10.52 -3.94 -5.05
CA ILE A 174 10.64 -4.36 -3.65
C ILE A 174 9.65 -5.48 -3.39
N ARG A 175 10.16 -6.69 -3.17
CA ARG A 175 9.35 -7.85 -2.81
C ARG A 175 8.81 -7.71 -1.38
N PHE A 176 7.56 -8.10 -1.15
CA PHE A 176 7.04 -8.24 0.20
C PHE A 176 7.90 -9.20 1.03
N GLY A 177 8.09 -8.86 2.30
CA GLY A 177 8.98 -9.53 3.23
C GLY A 177 10.46 -9.13 3.14
N ARG A 178 10.86 -8.30 2.17
CA ARG A 178 12.25 -7.84 2.03
C ARG A 178 12.68 -7.01 3.24
N GLU A 179 13.90 -7.26 3.72
CA GLU A 179 14.48 -6.59 4.89
C GLU A 179 14.84 -5.14 4.56
N LEU A 180 14.49 -4.20 5.44
CA LEU A 180 14.81 -2.78 5.32
C LEU A 180 16.30 -2.54 5.11
N ALA A 181 17.15 -3.28 5.83
CA ALA A 181 18.60 -3.17 5.73
C ALA A 181 19.16 -3.49 4.33
N SER A 182 18.38 -4.17 3.48
CA SER A 182 18.76 -4.50 2.10
C SER A 182 18.32 -3.46 1.07
N LEU A 183 17.67 -2.37 1.50
CA LEU A 183 17.09 -1.35 0.64
C LEU A 183 17.85 -0.03 0.81
N PRO A 184 18.46 0.51 -0.26
CA PRO A 184 19.10 1.82 -0.20
C PRO A 184 18.05 2.94 -0.18
N ASP A 185 18.48 4.12 0.26
CA ASP A 185 17.74 5.39 0.15
C ASP A 185 16.35 5.42 0.83
N MET A 186 16.19 4.68 1.92
CA MET A 186 14.97 4.72 2.75
C MET A 186 15.13 5.72 3.89
N ALA A 187 14.35 6.80 3.88
CA ALA A 187 14.26 7.77 4.96
C ALA A 187 13.01 7.50 5.80
N GLU A 188 13.18 7.34 7.12
CA GLU A 188 12.04 7.18 8.02
C GLU A 188 11.15 8.42 7.91
N ALA A 189 9.88 8.18 7.63
CA ALA A 189 8.87 9.22 7.48
C ALA A 189 7.93 9.28 8.68
N TYR A 190 7.54 8.12 9.22
CA TYR A 190 6.53 8.06 10.27
C TYR A 190 6.49 6.69 10.97
N ARG A 191 5.87 6.61 12.16
CA ARG A 191 5.62 5.37 12.92
C ARG A 191 4.16 5.33 13.39
N GLU A 192 3.45 4.25 13.10
CA GLU A 192 2.08 4.03 13.56
C GLU A 192 1.89 2.62 14.07
N GLY A 193 1.19 2.47 15.19
CA GLY A 193 0.89 1.14 15.73
C GLY A 193 2.17 0.33 15.87
N ALA A 194 2.21 -0.81 15.19
CA ALA A 194 3.39 -1.68 15.19
C ALA A 194 4.34 -1.44 13.99
N ALA A 195 3.98 -0.55 13.06
CA ALA A 195 4.66 -0.33 11.78
C ALA A 195 5.49 0.96 11.75
N VAL A 196 6.51 0.95 10.89
CA VAL A 196 7.33 2.12 10.55
C VAL A 196 7.25 2.36 9.05
N TYR A 197 7.03 3.60 8.66
CA TYR A 197 6.86 4.03 7.28
C TYR A 197 8.04 4.86 6.82
N TYR A 198 8.48 4.61 5.59
CA TYR A 198 9.64 5.24 4.98
C TYR A 198 9.27 5.85 3.63
N ARG A 199 9.99 6.89 3.24
CA ARG A 199 10.02 7.39 1.86
C ARG A 199 11.30 6.90 1.19
N ARG A 200 11.18 6.50 -0.07
CA ARG A 200 12.33 6.15 -0.91
C ARG A 200 12.83 7.39 -1.64
N GLY A 201 14.14 7.60 -1.67
CA GLY A 201 14.77 8.66 -2.47
C GLY A 201 14.49 8.49 -3.97
N ASN A 202 14.33 9.62 -4.69
CA ASN A 202 14.09 9.66 -6.14
C ASN A 202 12.91 8.81 -6.62
N GLU A 203 11.85 8.72 -5.83
CA GLU A 203 10.67 7.93 -6.16
C GLU A 203 9.83 8.55 -7.29
N ARG A 204 9.37 7.71 -8.24
CA ARG A 204 8.50 8.17 -9.33
C ARG A 204 7.07 8.34 -8.83
N LEU A 205 6.53 9.54 -8.76
CA LEU A 205 5.16 9.77 -8.25
C LEU A 205 4.06 9.53 -9.32
N GLU A 206 4.10 8.37 -9.98
CA GLU A 206 3.16 8.01 -11.06
C GLU A 206 2.75 6.54 -10.98
N LEU A 207 1.45 6.28 -11.12
CA LEU A 207 0.88 4.93 -11.18
C LEU A 207 -0.02 4.81 -12.41
N GLY A 208 0.52 4.25 -13.49
CA GLY A 208 -0.14 4.33 -14.79
C GLY A 208 -0.24 5.79 -15.22
N GLU A 209 -1.44 6.25 -15.54
CA GLU A 209 -1.73 7.64 -15.89
C GLU A 209 -2.06 8.52 -14.67
N THR A 210 -2.17 7.92 -13.48
CA THR A 210 -2.49 8.64 -12.24
C THR A 210 -1.24 9.25 -11.63
N ARG A 211 -1.25 10.58 -11.44
CA ARG A 211 -0.25 11.27 -10.63
C ARG A 211 -0.50 11.03 -9.14
N LEU A 212 0.59 10.74 -8.44
CA LEU A 212 0.59 10.52 -7.01
C LEU A 212 1.13 11.77 -6.29
N GLY A 213 0.53 12.11 -5.16
CA GLY A 213 1.04 13.17 -4.30
C GLY A 213 2.15 12.69 -3.36
N ASP A 214 2.15 11.41 -2.98
CA ASP A 214 3.14 10.82 -2.06
C ASP A 214 3.06 9.28 -2.06
N ILE A 215 4.15 8.61 -1.64
CA ILE A 215 4.27 7.15 -1.52
C ILE A 215 5.04 6.81 -0.25
N LEU A 216 4.51 5.88 0.53
CA LEU A 216 5.10 5.42 1.78
C LEU A 216 5.22 3.91 1.84
N TYR A 217 6.39 3.45 2.24
CA TYR A 217 6.78 2.06 2.36
C TYR A 217 6.74 1.63 3.82
N GLY A 218 5.80 0.77 4.18
CA GLY A 218 5.59 0.25 5.52
C GLY A 218 6.41 -0.99 5.81
N PHE A 219 7.04 -0.99 6.98
CA PHE A 219 7.85 -2.08 7.52
C PHE A 219 7.34 -2.49 8.89
N TYR A 220 7.18 -3.81 9.08
CA TYR A 220 6.87 -4.42 10.36
C TYR A 220 8.02 -5.35 10.76
N GLN A 221 8.60 -5.11 11.93
CA GLN A 221 9.79 -5.86 12.40
C GLN A 221 10.92 -5.90 11.33
N GLY A 222 11.14 -4.77 10.65
CA GLY A 222 12.17 -4.65 9.60
C GLY A 222 11.78 -5.20 8.23
N LYS A 223 10.61 -5.82 8.07
CA LYS A 223 10.16 -6.45 6.81
C LYS A 223 9.13 -5.61 6.08
N PHE A 224 9.36 -5.37 4.78
CA PHE A 224 8.43 -4.64 3.92
C PHE A 224 7.10 -5.38 3.82
N PHE A 225 6.01 -4.74 4.24
CA PHE A 225 4.69 -5.39 4.26
C PHE A 225 3.59 -4.60 3.55
N ALA A 226 3.76 -3.31 3.35
CA ALA A 226 2.73 -2.49 2.70
C ALA A 226 3.34 -1.29 1.99
N VAL A 227 2.68 -0.84 0.92
CA VAL A 227 2.89 0.49 0.35
C VAL A 227 1.55 1.24 0.35
N LEU A 228 1.63 2.52 0.70
CA LEU A 228 0.51 3.45 0.80
C LEU A 228 0.78 4.61 -0.14
N MET A 229 -0.19 4.94 -0.98
CA MET A 229 -0.06 6.00 -1.98
C MET A 229 -1.27 6.92 -1.93
N ARG A 230 -1.03 8.21 -2.15
CA ARG A 230 -2.09 9.21 -2.33
C ARG A 230 -2.10 9.63 -3.78
N ALA A 231 -3.26 9.62 -4.42
CA ALA A 231 -3.41 10.29 -5.70
C ALA A 231 -3.55 11.81 -5.50
N GLU A 232 -3.17 12.61 -6.49
CA GLU A 232 -3.48 14.05 -6.47
C GLU A 232 -5.00 14.28 -6.46
N ALA A 233 -5.46 15.43 -5.96
CA ALA A 233 -6.90 15.73 -5.83
C ALA A 233 -7.65 15.73 -7.17
N THR A 234 -6.95 15.89 -8.29
CA THR A 234 -7.49 15.83 -9.65
C THR A 234 -7.57 14.41 -10.22
N ALA A 235 -7.19 13.39 -9.45
CA ALA A 235 -7.19 12.02 -9.95
C ALA A 235 -8.61 11.50 -10.17
N ASP A 236 -8.82 10.89 -11.34
CA ASP A 236 -10.08 10.26 -11.70
C ASP A 236 -10.19 8.86 -11.05
N PHE A 237 -10.99 8.79 -9.99
CA PHE A 237 -11.25 7.54 -9.27
C PHE A 237 -11.88 6.46 -10.16
N ASP A 238 -12.79 6.85 -11.05
CA ASP A 238 -13.50 5.89 -11.89
C ASP A 238 -12.58 5.30 -12.96
N SER A 239 -11.72 6.12 -13.54
CA SER A 239 -10.66 5.64 -14.44
C SER A 239 -9.70 4.67 -13.73
N LEU A 240 -9.23 5.03 -12.52
CA LEU A 240 -8.35 4.14 -11.75
C LEU A 240 -9.05 2.83 -11.38
N ARG A 241 -10.32 2.91 -10.96
CA ARG A 241 -11.16 1.74 -10.66
C ARG A 241 -11.29 0.83 -11.87
N GLN A 242 -11.59 1.38 -13.06
CA GLN A 242 -11.69 0.60 -14.30
C GLN A 242 -10.36 -0.07 -14.66
N ALA A 243 -9.24 0.65 -14.54
CA ALA A 243 -7.91 0.09 -14.78
C ALA A 243 -7.59 -1.08 -13.82
N TYR A 244 -7.96 -0.95 -12.54
CA TYR A 244 -7.77 -2.01 -11.56
C TYR A 244 -8.69 -3.19 -11.79
N VAL A 245 -9.95 -2.96 -12.18
CA VAL A 245 -10.88 -4.03 -12.56
C VAL A 245 -10.36 -4.81 -13.76
N ALA A 246 -9.87 -4.10 -14.79
CA ALA A 246 -9.29 -4.73 -15.97
C ALA A 246 -8.04 -5.57 -15.62
N LYS A 247 -7.22 -5.11 -14.66
CA LYS A 247 -5.98 -5.79 -14.27
C LYS A 247 -6.21 -6.95 -13.31
N TYR A 248 -6.98 -6.74 -12.25
CA TYR A 248 -7.10 -7.62 -11.08
C TYR A 248 -8.44 -8.36 -10.99
N GLY A 249 -9.41 -8.03 -11.84
CA GLY A 249 -10.79 -8.55 -11.75
C GLY A 249 -11.70 -7.69 -10.87
N PRO A 250 -12.93 -8.12 -10.56
CA PRO A 250 -13.86 -7.34 -9.77
C PRO A 250 -13.42 -7.24 -8.28
N PRO A 251 -13.49 -6.06 -7.65
CA PRO A 251 -13.24 -5.89 -6.22
C PRO A 251 -14.44 -6.31 -5.37
N ARG A 252 -14.20 -6.50 -4.07
CA ARG A 252 -15.24 -6.41 -3.04
C ARG A 252 -15.39 -4.95 -2.59
N ALA A 253 -16.59 -4.39 -2.72
CA ALA A 253 -16.90 -3.08 -2.19
C ALA A 253 -17.23 -3.16 -0.69
N ILE A 254 -16.67 -2.25 0.10
CA ILE A 254 -16.97 -2.04 1.52
C ILE A 254 -17.48 -0.61 1.64
N PRO A 255 -18.81 -0.41 1.65
CA PRO A 255 -19.37 0.91 1.88
C PRO A 255 -19.25 1.26 3.37
N ALA A 256 -18.46 2.28 3.69
CA ALA A 256 -18.56 2.98 4.96
C ALA A 256 -19.28 4.33 4.73
N THR A 257 -19.88 4.90 5.78
CA THR A 257 -20.67 6.13 5.68
C THR A 257 -19.89 7.35 5.15
N LEU A 258 -18.56 7.32 5.19
CA LEU A 258 -17.67 8.43 4.77
C LEU A 258 -16.55 8.02 3.80
N GLU A 259 -16.38 6.72 3.54
CA GLU A 259 -15.31 6.20 2.68
C GLU A 259 -15.87 5.06 1.82
N GLU A 260 -15.64 5.13 0.51
CA GLU A 260 -15.82 3.99 -0.39
C GLU A 260 -14.51 3.23 -0.46
N GLU A 261 -14.48 1.97 0.00
CA GLU A 261 -13.31 1.12 -0.10
C GLU A 261 -13.55 -0.07 -1.04
N LEU A 262 -12.68 -0.23 -2.04
CA LEU A 262 -12.68 -1.35 -2.98
C LEU A 262 -11.48 -2.24 -2.70
N VAL A 263 -11.71 -3.50 -2.39
CA VAL A 263 -10.65 -4.43 -1.93
C VAL A 263 -10.53 -5.63 -2.86
N TRP A 264 -9.31 -5.92 -3.28
CA TRP A 264 -8.90 -7.18 -3.90
C TRP A 264 -8.06 -7.97 -2.91
N SER A 265 -8.44 -9.22 -2.68
CA SER A 265 -7.78 -10.09 -1.70
C SER A 265 -7.34 -11.40 -2.35
N TRP A 266 -6.10 -11.78 -2.07
CA TRP A 266 -5.51 -13.08 -2.38
C TRP A 266 -4.96 -13.70 -1.10
N PRO A 267 -4.61 -15.00 -1.11
CA PRO A 267 -3.99 -15.62 0.06
C PRO A 267 -2.70 -14.93 0.55
N ALA A 268 -1.92 -14.35 -0.37
CA ALA A 268 -0.63 -13.73 -0.06
C ALA A 268 -0.62 -12.19 -0.12
N ALA A 269 -1.65 -11.57 -0.71
CA ALA A 269 -1.63 -10.13 -0.98
C ALA A 269 -3.01 -9.49 -0.85
N GLN A 270 -3.03 -8.19 -0.62
CA GLN A 270 -4.23 -7.38 -0.63
C GLN A 270 -3.96 -6.04 -1.33
N ILE A 271 -4.91 -5.59 -2.12
CA ILE A 271 -4.95 -4.23 -2.67
C ILE A 271 -6.23 -3.56 -2.18
N ALA A 272 -6.15 -2.29 -1.80
CA ALA A 272 -7.31 -1.47 -1.51
C ALA A 272 -7.23 -0.12 -2.24
N LEU A 273 -8.36 0.31 -2.81
CA LEU A 273 -8.60 1.67 -3.24
C LEU A 273 -9.61 2.29 -2.27
N SER A 274 -9.29 3.45 -1.71
CA SER A 274 -10.16 4.17 -0.78
C SER A 274 -10.46 5.56 -1.34
N ARG A 275 -11.73 5.91 -1.46
CA ARG A 275 -12.18 7.26 -1.81
C ARG A 275 -12.92 7.88 -0.63
N ASP A 276 -12.52 9.10 -0.28
CA ASP A 276 -13.32 9.94 0.62
C ASP A 276 -14.53 10.44 -0.17
N THR A 277 -15.73 10.01 0.21
CA THR A 277 -16.95 10.35 -0.54
C THR A 277 -17.32 11.83 -0.41
N ALA A 278 -16.84 12.51 0.64
CA ALA A 278 -17.09 13.94 0.87
C ALA A 278 -16.00 14.84 0.25
N ALA A 279 -14.73 14.43 0.32
CA ALA A 279 -13.60 15.26 -0.12
C ALA A 279 -12.97 14.85 -1.45
N GLY A 280 -13.38 13.72 -2.04
CA GLY A 280 -12.82 13.21 -3.29
C GLY A 280 -11.37 12.74 -3.20
N GLY A 281 -10.77 12.73 -2.01
CA GLY A 281 -9.41 12.22 -1.82
C GLY A 281 -9.34 10.75 -2.22
N LEU A 282 -8.21 10.34 -2.80
CA LEU A 282 -7.97 8.96 -3.25
C LEU A 282 -6.70 8.36 -2.65
N GLY A 283 -6.87 7.24 -1.94
CA GLY A 283 -5.82 6.43 -1.33
C GLY A 283 -5.70 5.06 -1.99
N ILE A 284 -4.48 4.56 -2.11
CA ILE A 284 -4.18 3.27 -2.74
C ILE A 284 -3.24 2.51 -1.81
N ARG A 285 -3.54 1.24 -1.53
CA ARG A 285 -2.73 0.37 -0.69
C ARG A 285 -2.43 -0.94 -1.38
N TYR A 286 -1.19 -1.40 -1.29
CA TYR A 286 -0.80 -2.78 -1.58
C TYR A 286 -0.18 -3.35 -0.32
N ALA A 287 -0.49 -4.59 0.05
CA ALA A 287 0.05 -5.21 1.25
C ALA A 287 0.25 -6.73 1.10
N ASP A 288 1.22 -7.25 1.83
CA ASP A 288 1.36 -8.68 2.13
C ASP A 288 0.30 -9.08 3.16
N ALA A 289 -0.55 -10.05 2.80
CA ALA A 289 -1.71 -10.41 3.64
C ALA A 289 -1.28 -11.03 4.99
N ALA A 290 -0.20 -11.81 5.00
CA ALA A 290 0.24 -12.52 6.20
C ALA A 290 0.93 -11.58 7.20
N LEU A 291 1.79 -10.68 6.72
CA LEU A 291 2.42 -9.66 7.55
C LEU A 291 1.39 -8.63 8.01
N LEU A 292 0.43 -8.23 7.16
CA LEU A 292 -0.68 -7.37 7.54
C LEU A 292 -1.46 -7.96 8.73
N ALA A 293 -1.82 -9.25 8.67
CA ALA A 293 -2.52 -9.91 9.78
C ALA A 293 -1.71 -9.90 11.09
N LYS A 294 -0.38 -10.05 11.00
CA LYS A 294 0.51 -9.97 12.18
C LYS A 294 0.59 -8.56 12.76
N VAL A 295 0.61 -7.53 11.91
CA VAL A 295 0.55 -6.12 12.34
C VAL A 295 -0.73 -5.86 13.10
N VAL A 296 -1.88 -6.23 12.53
CA VAL A 296 -3.19 -6.07 13.16
C VAL A 296 -3.24 -6.80 14.51
N ALA A 297 -2.75 -8.04 14.59
CA ALA A 297 -2.71 -8.79 15.84
C ALA A 297 -1.82 -8.12 16.91
N ALA A 298 -0.66 -7.58 16.52
CA ALA A 298 0.24 -6.87 17.43
C ALA A 298 -0.41 -5.56 17.96
N GLU A 299 -1.15 -4.86 17.11
CA GLU A 299 -1.86 -3.64 17.48
C GLU A 299 -3.01 -3.91 18.44
N VAL A 300 -3.79 -4.96 18.18
CA VAL A 300 -4.85 -5.43 19.10
C VAL A 300 -4.26 -5.78 20.47
N ALA A 301 -3.16 -6.54 20.50
CA ALA A 301 -2.53 -6.95 21.75
C ALA A 301 -2.00 -5.77 22.59
N THR A 302 -1.60 -4.68 21.95
CA THR A 302 -1.06 -3.49 22.61
C THR A 302 -2.11 -2.39 22.83
N GLY A 303 -3.34 -2.58 22.33
CA GLY A 303 -4.36 -1.55 22.28
C GLY A 303 -3.96 -0.34 21.42
N ALA A 304 -2.95 -0.51 20.57
CA ALA A 304 -2.45 0.50 19.66
C ALA A 304 -3.47 0.79 18.55
N PRO A 305 -3.43 1.99 17.95
CA PRO A 305 -4.28 2.30 16.82
C PRO A 305 -3.91 1.48 15.58
N PRO A 306 -4.89 1.13 14.72
CA PRO A 306 -4.64 0.32 13.53
C PRO A 306 -3.86 1.10 12.46
N SER A 307 -2.67 0.61 12.08
CA SER A 307 -1.70 1.33 11.24
C SER A 307 -2.07 1.48 9.75
N LEU A 308 -3.16 0.86 9.31
CA LEU A 308 -3.57 0.83 7.89
C LEU A 308 -5.05 1.15 7.69
N SER A 309 -5.67 1.81 8.66
CA SER A 309 -7.08 2.19 8.57
C SER A 309 -7.28 3.35 7.58
N GLY A 310 -7.98 3.09 6.47
CA GLY A 310 -8.43 4.05 5.46
C GLY A 310 -7.26 4.76 4.75
N GLY A 311 -6.95 4.35 3.51
CA GLY A 311 -5.73 4.70 2.77
C GLY A 311 -5.49 6.18 2.45
N LEU A 312 -6.27 7.09 3.02
CA LEU A 312 -6.31 8.52 2.71
C LEU A 312 -5.56 9.41 3.66
N ARG A 313 -5.33 8.95 4.89
CA ARG A 313 -4.99 9.87 5.97
C ARG A 313 -3.50 10.16 6.09
N ILE A 314 -2.61 9.67 5.24
CA ILE A 314 -1.20 9.48 5.64
C ILE A 314 -0.22 10.62 5.25
N PHE A 315 -0.65 11.59 4.45
CA PHE A 315 0.27 12.18 3.47
C PHE A 315 0.60 13.67 3.65
N SER A 316 0.55 14.17 4.88
CA SER A 316 1.14 15.49 5.16
C SER A 316 2.67 15.38 5.11
N LYS A 317 3.34 16.43 4.58
CA LYS A 317 4.79 16.38 4.31
C LYS A 317 5.66 16.56 5.56
N GLY A 318 5.15 17.25 6.59
CA GLY A 318 5.80 17.39 7.91
C GLY A 318 5.42 16.27 8.88
N ASP A 319 6.17 16.13 9.97
CA ASP A 319 5.86 15.15 11.03
C ASP A 319 4.52 15.44 11.72
N PRO A 320 3.71 14.41 12.04
CA PRO A 320 2.51 14.62 12.84
C PRO A 320 2.89 15.12 14.24
N PRO A 321 2.09 16.03 14.81
CA PRO A 321 2.20 16.35 16.23
C PRO A 321 1.91 15.10 17.06
N ARG A 322 2.95 14.58 17.74
CA ARG A 322 2.84 13.39 18.61
C ARG A 322 2.24 13.70 19.98
N SER A 323 2.29 14.97 20.37
CA SER A 323 1.72 15.48 21.61
C SER A 323 1.30 16.93 21.41
N PHE A 324 0.42 17.39 22.28
CA PHE A 324 0.10 18.80 22.41
C PHE A 324 0.49 19.25 23.82
N ARG A 325 1.54 20.09 23.90
CA ARG A 325 2.06 20.68 25.15
C ARG A 325 2.39 19.66 26.24
N GLY A 326 2.98 18.54 25.84
CA GLY A 326 3.37 17.46 26.75
C GLY A 326 2.29 16.39 26.97
N ALA A 327 1.05 16.59 26.51
CA ALA A 327 0.03 15.54 26.51
C ALA A 327 0.08 14.77 25.18
N ALA A 328 0.48 13.50 25.23
CA ALA A 328 0.58 12.65 24.03
C ALA A 328 -0.79 12.17 23.55
N PHE A 329 -1.04 12.17 22.24
CA PHE A 329 -2.27 11.58 21.71
C PHE A 329 -2.33 10.08 22.07
N GLY A 330 -3.50 9.61 22.49
CA GLY A 330 -3.69 8.26 23.01
C GLY A 330 -3.31 8.05 24.48
N SER A 331 -2.70 9.03 25.17
CA SER A 331 -2.34 8.89 26.59
C SER A 331 -3.56 8.88 27.51
N PRO A 332 -3.49 8.25 28.69
CA PRO A 332 -4.60 8.26 29.65
C PRO A 332 -4.85 9.66 30.25
N GLU A 333 -6.04 9.88 30.82
CA GLU A 333 -6.44 11.14 31.48
C GLU A 333 -5.41 11.60 32.53
N GLY A 334 -4.89 10.68 33.34
CA GLY A 334 -3.89 10.99 34.38
C GLY A 334 -2.53 11.47 33.84
N ALA A 335 -2.28 11.36 32.53
CA ALA A 335 -1.08 11.90 31.90
C ALA A 335 -1.22 13.38 31.50
N LEU A 336 -2.39 14.01 31.65
CA LEU A 336 -2.58 15.44 31.40
C LEU A 336 -2.00 16.27 32.55
N PRO A 337 -0.93 17.06 32.32
CA PRO A 337 -0.37 17.88 33.38
C PRO A 337 -1.38 18.94 33.82
N ALA A 338 -1.62 19.06 35.14
CA ALA A 338 -2.59 20.00 35.72
C ALA A 338 -4.00 19.96 35.07
N GLY A 339 -4.43 18.76 34.65
CA GLY A 339 -5.72 18.55 34.01
C GLY A 339 -6.90 18.75 34.97
N GLU A 340 -7.82 19.62 34.59
CA GLU A 340 -9.09 19.85 35.27
C GLU A 340 -10.24 19.39 34.38
N TYR A 341 -11.09 18.52 34.92
CA TYR A 341 -12.29 18.07 34.23
C TYR A 341 -13.27 19.24 34.05
N LEU A 342 -13.83 19.36 32.85
CA LEU A 342 -14.83 20.35 32.51
C LEU A 342 -16.22 19.72 32.46
N PHE A 343 -16.46 18.85 31.48
CA PHE A 343 -17.76 18.22 31.25
C PHE A 343 -17.62 16.96 30.41
N GLY A 344 -18.69 16.17 30.34
CA GLY A 344 -18.82 15.02 29.45
C GLY A 344 -19.84 15.30 28.37
N HIS A 345 -19.53 14.94 27.11
CA HIS A 345 -20.50 15.05 26.02
C HIS A 345 -20.29 13.93 25.00
N ARG A 346 -21.38 13.24 24.63
CA ARG A 346 -21.38 12.11 23.69
C ARG A 346 -20.25 11.14 24.01
N GLY A 347 -20.18 10.62 25.23
CA GLY A 347 -19.16 9.63 25.64
C GLY A 347 -17.72 10.12 25.67
N ARG A 348 -17.44 11.41 25.38
CA ARG A 348 -16.13 12.03 25.56
C ARG A 348 -16.10 12.82 26.85
N ARG A 349 -14.92 12.88 27.47
CA ARG A 349 -14.66 13.72 28.63
C ARG A 349 -13.74 14.86 28.22
N TYR A 350 -14.11 16.07 28.59
CA TYR A 350 -13.40 17.29 28.20
C TYR A 350 -12.68 17.85 29.42
N PHE A 351 -11.44 18.28 29.20
CA PHE A 351 -10.57 18.82 30.21
C PHE A 351 -9.96 20.13 29.72
N ARG A 352 -9.55 20.97 30.67
CA ARG A 352 -8.60 22.06 30.45
C ARG A 352 -7.36 21.82 31.30
N ARG A 353 -6.32 22.61 31.09
CA ARG A 353 -5.22 22.70 32.04
C ARG A 353 -5.34 23.96 32.87
N ALA A 354 -5.11 23.86 34.17
CA ALA A 354 -5.07 25.02 35.06
C ALA A 354 -3.89 25.96 34.73
N ASP A 355 -2.79 25.40 34.21
CA ASP A 355 -1.56 26.10 33.84
C ASP A 355 -1.51 26.47 32.34
N GLU A 356 -2.65 26.45 31.65
CA GLU A 356 -2.70 26.61 30.20
C GLU A 356 -2.23 27.99 29.74
N ARG A 357 -1.29 28.03 28.78
CA ARG A 357 -0.91 29.28 28.11
C ARG A 357 -1.87 29.57 26.98
N LEU A 358 -2.70 30.61 27.07
CA LEU A 358 -3.65 30.96 26.01
C LEU A 358 -2.99 31.74 24.86
N THR A 359 -1.89 31.20 24.32
CA THR A 359 -1.17 31.72 23.15
C THR A 359 -0.62 30.58 22.31
N LEU A 360 -0.62 30.74 20.99
CA LEU A 360 0.06 29.87 20.03
C LEU A 360 1.14 30.70 19.32
N GLY A 361 2.37 30.69 19.85
CA GLY A 361 3.36 31.69 19.46
C GLY A 361 2.93 33.08 19.95
N ASP A 362 2.78 34.03 19.03
CA ASP A 362 2.25 35.38 19.24
C ASP A 362 0.71 35.47 19.07
N ILE A 363 0.04 34.37 18.70
CA ILE A 363 -1.40 34.35 18.42
C ILE A 363 -2.17 34.09 19.72
N PRO A 364 -3.03 35.01 20.20
CA PRO A 364 -3.82 34.80 21.41
C PRO A 364 -4.93 33.77 21.19
N LEU A 365 -5.21 32.98 22.22
CA LEU A 365 -6.26 31.97 22.25
C LEU A 365 -7.35 32.38 23.24
N VAL A 366 -8.60 32.01 22.96
CA VAL A 366 -9.71 32.09 23.91
C VAL A 366 -9.69 30.87 24.83
N SER A 367 -9.45 29.69 24.26
CA SER A 367 -9.50 28.43 25.00
C SER A 367 -8.66 27.34 24.34
N VAL A 368 -8.24 26.38 25.17
CA VAL A 368 -7.70 25.09 24.76
C VAL A 368 -8.48 24.02 25.51
N VAL A 369 -9.07 23.08 24.78
CA VAL A 369 -9.89 22.01 25.35
C VAL A 369 -9.35 20.67 24.89
N TYR A 370 -9.10 19.77 25.84
CA TYR A 370 -8.62 18.41 25.62
C TYR A 370 -9.79 17.43 25.68
N ALA A 371 -9.98 16.62 24.65
CA ALA A 371 -11.04 15.64 24.57
C ALA A 371 -10.49 14.22 24.72
N TYR A 372 -11.03 13.47 25.68
CA TYR A 372 -10.72 12.06 25.93
C TYR A 372 -11.86 11.17 25.49
N ASP A 373 -11.55 10.14 24.71
CA ASP A 373 -12.49 9.11 24.25
C ASP A 373 -11.97 7.73 24.69
N GLY A 374 -12.82 6.94 25.35
CA GLY A 374 -12.39 5.68 25.97
C GLY A 374 -11.23 5.84 26.97
N GLY A 375 -11.15 6.99 27.66
CA GLY A 375 -10.09 7.32 28.61
C GLY A 375 -8.74 7.68 27.99
N LYS A 376 -8.64 7.79 26.65
CA LYS A 376 -7.43 8.15 25.91
C LYS A 376 -7.58 9.51 25.23
N LEU A 377 -6.52 10.32 25.20
CA LEU A 377 -6.55 11.64 24.57
C LEU A 377 -6.85 11.49 23.07
N ALA A 378 -8.03 11.93 22.65
CA ALA A 378 -8.56 11.78 21.30
C ALA A 378 -8.60 13.09 20.50
N GLY A 379 -8.42 14.23 21.14
CA GLY A 379 -8.31 15.50 20.42
C GLY A 379 -8.01 16.69 21.30
N VAL A 380 -7.62 17.78 20.66
CA VAL A 380 -7.42 19.10 21.27
C VAL A 380 -8.05 20.15 20.36
N ALA A 381 -8.95 20.96 20.89
CA ALA A 381 -9.55 22.08 20.19
C ALA A 381 -8.99 23.39 20.76
N LEU A 382 -8.54 24.27 19.87
CA LEU A 382 -8.08 25.61 20.19
C LEU A 382 -9.06 26.60 19.57
N THR A 383 -9.53 27.53 20.39
CA THR A 383 -10.33 28.67 19.90
C THR A 383 -9.41 29.88 19.82
N ILE A 384 -9.26 30.47 18.64
CA ILE A 384 -8.36 31.61 18.42
C ILE A 384 -9.10 32.91 18.74
N ALA A 385 -8.44 33.78 19.51
CA ALA A 385 -8.98 35.11 19.79
C ALA A 385 -8.77 36.02 18.56
N PRO A 386 -9.78 36.79 18.14
CA PRO A 386 -9.60 37.75 17.06
C PRO A 386 -8.62 38.84 17.50
N VAL A 387 -7.60 39.12 16.68
CA VAL A 387 -6.60 40.16 16.91
C VAL A 387 -6.90 41.35 16.01
N GLY A 388 -7.45 42.42 16.59
CA GLY A 388 -7.83 43.62 15.84
C GLY A 388 -9.10 43.42 15.01
N ASN A 389 -9.28 44.27 14.00
CA ASN A 389 -10.53 44.35 13.22
C ASN A 389 -10.52 43.54 11.92
N ASP A 390 -9.46 42.77 11.62
CA ASP A 390 -9.34 41.97 10.40
C ASP A 390 -9.11 40.45 10.67
N PRO A 391 -10.20 39.70 10.89
CA PRO A 391 -10.15 38.24 11.07
C PRO A 391 -9.58 37.46 9.88
N SER A 392 -9.47 38.07 8.69
CA SER A 392 -8.93 37.41 7.50
C SER A 392 -7.40 37.39 7.53
N ALA A 393 -6.78 38.46 8.01
CA ALA A 393 -5.34 38.54 8.20
C ALA A 393 -4.84 37.53 9.26
N ASP A 394 -5.58 37.39 10.37
CA ASP A 394 -5.28 36.39 11.40
C ASP A 394 -5.36 34.96 10.85
N TYR A 395 -6.40 34.68 10.07
CA TYR A 395 -6.57 33.38 9.42
C TYR A 395 -5.43 33.05 8.47
N ALA A 396 -5.03 34.00 7.62
CA ALA A 396 -3.90 33.82 6.70
C ALA A 396 -2.60 33.54 7.46
N ARG A 397 -2.32 34.30 8.53
CA ARG A 397 -1.15 34.10 9.38
C ARG A 397 -1.11 32.71 10.04
N VAL A 398 -2.24 32.24 10.57
CA VAL A 398 -2.33 30.89 11.15
C VAL A 398 -2.11 29.84 10.06
N LEU A 399 -2.79 29.98 8.91
CA LEU A 399 -2.64 29.05 7.79
C LEU A 399 -1.18 28.97 7.34
N ASP A 400 -0.51 30.11 7.13
CA ASP A 400 0.90 30.16 6.71
C ASP A 400 1.83 29.49 7.73
N ALA A 401 1.60 29.71 9.04
CA ALA A 401 2.39 29.07 10.08
C ALA A 401 2.24 27.54 10.08
N TYR A 402 1.01 27.04 9.91
CA TYR A 402 0.76 25.59 9.83
C TYR A 402 1.26 25.01 8.50
N THR A 403 1.15 25.75 7.40
CA THR A 403 1.68 25.34 6.10
C THR A 403 3.20 25.28 6.10
N ALA A 404 3.89 26.25 6.72
CA ALA A 404 5.33 26.22 6.89
C ALA A 404 5.78 25.02 7.72
N LYS A 405 5.00 24.63 8.74
CA LYS A 405 5.32 23.53 9.63
C LYS A 405 5.00 22.14 9.07
N TYR A 406 3.83 21.98 8.46
CA TYR A 406 3.27 20.67 8.09
C TYR A 406 3.20 20.44 6.56
N GLY A 407 3.53 21.46 5.77
CA GLY A 407 3.37 21.48 4.32
C GLY A 407 2.00 21.99 3.89
N PRO A 408 1.68 21.99 2.58
CA PRO A 408 0.40 22.46 2.08
C PRO A 408 -0.76 21.61 2.61
N SER A 409 -1.85 22.28 2.99
CA SER A 409 -3.11 21.66 3.43
C SER A 409 -3.98 21.22 2.25
N VAL A 410 -4.87 20.25 2.49
CA VAL A 410 -6.01 19.99 1.61
C VAL A 410 -7.17 20.90 2.01
N VAL A 411 -7.71 21.66 1.07
CA VAL A 411 -8.91 22.48 1.31
C VAL A 411 -10.14 21.58 1.14
N ARG A 412 -11.02 21.54 2.15
CA ARG A 412 -12.33 20.90 1.99
C ARG A 412 -13.41 21.95 1.74
N PRO A 413 -14.20 21.81 0.67
CA PRO A 413 -15.43 22.58 0.54
C PRO A 413 -16.42 22.13 1.62
N ASP A 414 -17.04 23.09 2.29
CA ASP A 414 -18.15 22.86 3.22
C ASP A 414 -19.42 23.47 2.60
N GLU A 415 -20.51 22.69 2.56
CA GLU A 415 -21.83 23.14 2.10
C GLU A 415 -22.34 24.34 2.90
N ALA A 416 -21.92 24.49 4.16
CA ALA A 416 -22.25 25.62 5.02
C ALA A 416 -21.42 26.89 4.74
N GLY A 417 -20.49 26.88 3.78
CA GLY A 417 -19.64 28.02 3.42
C GLY A 417 -18.43 28.23 4.34
N ASN A 418 -18.18 27.33 5.27
CA ASN A 418 -16.98 27.38 6.11
C ASN A 418 -15.74 27.04 5.26
N ARG A 419 -14.58 27.59 5.64
CA ARG A 419 -13.30 27.22 5.01
C ARG A 419 -12.51 26.30 5.94
N MET A 420 -12.24 25.09 5.48
CA MET A 420 -11.47 24.11 6.25
C MET A 420 -10.19 23.71 5.53
N HIS A 421 -9.06 23.87 6.21
CA HIS A 421 -7.76 23.39 5.78
C HIS A 421 -7.37 22.18 6.61
N LEU A 422 -7.16 21.06 5.94
CA LEU A 422 -6.90 19.76 6.56
C LEU A 422 -5.46 19.31 6.29
N TRP A 423 -4.77 18.96 7.36
CA TRP A 423 -3.57 18.14 7.32
C TRP A 423 -3.91 16.80 7.95
N SER A 424 -3.65 15.71 7.24
CA SER A 424 -3.90 14.38 7.75
C SER A 424 -2.61 13.58 7.78
N TRP A 425 -2.46 12.86 8.89
CA TRP A 425 -1.53 11.75 9.10
C TRP A 425 -2.33 10.50 9.50
N PRO A 426 -1.73 9.31 9.40
CA PRO A 426 -2.38 8.14 9.96
C PRO A 426 -2.54 8.37 11.47
N GLY A 427 -3.72 8.06 11.98
CA GLY A 427 -4.03 8.24 13.39
C GLY A 427 -4.18 9.70 13.85
N LEU A 428 -3.87 10.73 13.06
CA LEU A 428 -4.09 12.12 13.45
C LEU A 428 -4.56 12.99 12.27
N SER A 429 -5.56 13.82 12.51
CA SER A 429 -5.95 14.89 11.59
C SER A 429 -5.90 16.23 12.29
N LEU A 430 -5.48 17.24 11.56
CA LEU A 430 -5.45 18.62 11.98
C LEU A 430 -6.31 19.43 11.04
N ALA A 431 -7.30 20.12 11.58
CA ALA A 431 -8.17 21.00 10.82
C ALA A 431 -8.04 22.43 11.34
N LEU A 432 -7.71 23.37 10.45
CA LEU A 432 -7.93 24.79 10.66
C LEU A 432 -9.29 25.13 10.06
N VAL A 433 -10.22 25.58 10.89
CA VAL A 433 -11.61 25.87 10.52
C VAL A 433 -11.86 27.36 10.68
N ARG A 434 -12.26 28.00 9.58
CA ARG A 434 -12.86 29.34 9.60
C ARG A 434 -14.35 29.20 9.37
N PRO A 435 -15.17 29.26 10.43
CA PRO A 435 -16.60 29.23 10.25
C PRO A 435 -17.10 30.55 9.65
N VAL A 436 -18.25 30.52 8.97
CA VAL A 436 -18.92 31.72 8.44
C VAL A 436 -19.26 32.69 9.58
N GLN A 437 -19.65 32.15 10.74
CA GLN A 437 -19.92 32.90 11.96
C GLN A 437 -19.20 32.25 13.14
N GLY A 438 -18.61 33.08 14.02
CA GLY A 438 -17.91 32.62 15.21
C GLY A 438 -16.38 32.68 15.11
N PRO A 439 -15.70 32.21 16.17
CA PRO A 439 -14.25 32.25 16.25
C PRO A 439 -13.60 31.25 15.28
N MET A 440 -12.37 31.54 14.90
CA MET A 440 -11.53 30.58 14.17
C MET A 440 -11.07 29.48 15.14
N GLU A 441 -11.01 28.24 14.64
CA GLU A 441 -10.65 27.10 15.47
C GLU A 441 -9.56 26.24 14.83
N VAL A 442 -8.71 25.65 15.66
CA VAL A 442 -7.79 24.59 15.26
C VAL A 442 -8.11 23.32 16.04
N HIS A 443 -8.32 22.24 15.31
CA HIS A 443 -8.66 20.93 15.87
C HIS A 443 -7.54 19.95 15.57
N TYR A 444 -6.95 19.39 16.61
CA TYR A 444 -6.12 18.19 16.55
C TYR A 444 -7.01 17.00 16.92
N VAL A 445 -7.02 15.97 16.11
CA VAL A 445 -7.96 14.87 16.25
C VAL A 445 -7.24 13.54 16.04
N ASP A 446 -7.26 12.67 17.04
CA ASP A 446 -6.83 11.29 16.89
C ASP A 446 -7.86 10.53 16.02
N ALA A 447 -7.54 10.42 14.75
CA ALA A 447 -8.38 9.83 13.73
C ALA A 447 -8.55 8.31 13.90
N SER A 448 -7.68 7.66 14.66
CA SER A 448 -7.74 6.22 14.92
C SER A 448 -8.75 5.87 16.02
N LEU A 449 -8.83 6.70 17.06
CA LEU A 449 -9.77 6.51 18.17
C LEU A 449 -11.20 6.77 17.71
N LEU A 450 -11.41 7.79 16.86
CA LEU A 450 -12.70 8.06 16.26
C LEU A 450 -13.24 6.87 15.46
N ARG A 451 -12.40 6.24 14.64
CA ARG A 451 -12.82 5.08 13.83
C ARG A 451 -13.09 3.84 14.67
N ARG A 452 -12.29 3.58 15.72
CA ARG A 452 -12.61 2.50 16.67
C ARG A 452 -13.99 2.67 17.26
N ARG A 453 -14.35 3.90 17.58
CA ARG A 453 -15.67 4.23 18.11
C ARG A 453 -16.77 4.11 17.06
N GLU A 454 -16.55 4.61 15.85
CA GLU A 454 -17.51 4.42 14.73
C GLU A 454 -17.75 2.94 14.45
N ALA A 455 -16.69 2.13 14.44
CA ALA A 455 -16.77 0.69 14.31
C ALA A 455 -17.54 0.05 15.48
N ALA A 456 -17.25 0.42 16.73
CA ALA A 456 -17.98 -0.08 17.90
C ALA A 456 -19.46 0.36 17.91
N LEU A 457 -19.76 1.56 17.41
CA LEU A 457 -21.13 2.04 17.25
C LEU A 457 -21.86 1.28 16.14
N ALA A 458 -21.19 1.01 15.03
CA ALA A 458 -21.72 0.20 13.94
C ALA A 458 -21.94 -1.25 14.38
N GLU A 459 -20.99 -1.85 15.11
CA GLU A 459 -21.09 -3.20 15.67
C GLU A 459 -22.26 -3.30 16.67
N ARG A 460 -22.40 -2.32 17.57
CA ARG A 460 -23.57 -2.25 18.47
C ARG A 460 -24.87 -2.05 17.72
N ALA A 461 -24.87 -1.27 16.64
CA ALA A 461 -26.05 -1.07 15.82
C ALA A 461 -26.43 -2.36 15.08
N LEU A 462 -25.45 -3.13 14.58
CA LEU A 462 -25.63 -4.44 13.95
C LEU A 462 -26.09 -5.48 14.97
N GLU A 463 -25.48 -5.54 16.16
CA GLU A 463 -25.91 -6.41 17.25
C GLU A 463 -27.36 -6.09 17.67
N ALA A 464 -27.70 -4.82 17.84
CA ALA A 464 -29.07 -4.40 18.11
C ALA A 464 -30.05 -4.72 16.97
N LEU A 465 -29.58 -4.79 15.73
CA LEU A 465 -30.36 -5.19 14.56
C LEU A 465 -30.55 -6.71 14.49
N ASP A 466 -29.53 -7.49 14.81
CA ASP A 466 -29.57 -8.95 14.91
C ASP A 466 -30.47 -9.42 16.07
N HIS A 467 -30.54 -8.62 17.14
CA HIS A 467 -31.39 -8.89 18.30
C HIS A 467 -32.81 -8.29 18.15
N LYS A 468 -33.08 -7.56 17.07
CA LYS A 468 -34.45 -7.15 16.74
C LYS A 468 -35.19 -8.38 16.20
N ILE A 469 -36.13 -8.88 17.00
CA ILE A 469 -37.12 -9.84 16.52
C ILE A 469 -38.00 -9.09 15.52
N PHE A 470 -37.81 -9.36 14.22
CA PHE A 470 -38.76 -8.95 13.19
C PHE A 470 -39.99 -9.82 13.33
N ILE A 471 -41.01 -9.30 14.01
CA ILE A 471 -42.35 -9.89 13.97
C ILE A 471 -42.88 -9.56 12.57
N PRO A 472 -43.10 -10.56 11.68
CA PRO A 472 -43.79 -10.29 10.43
C PRO A 472 -45.17 -9.71 10.78
N PRO A 473 -45.65 -8.66 10.09
CA PRO A 473 -46.99 -8.15 10.32
C PRO A 473 -48.00 -9.30 10.14
N ASP A 474 -49.03 -9.32 10.97
CA ASP A 474 -50.09 -10.32 10.89
C ASP A 474 -50.61 -10.39 9.45
N ALA A 475 -50.86 -11.61 8.97
CA ALA A 475 -51.32 -11.88 7.61
C ALA A 475 -52.67 -11.20 7.37
N GLY A 476 -52.63 -9.96 6.89
CA GLY A 476 -53.81 -9.11 6.71
C GLY A 476 -53.48 -7.62 6.53
N GLU A 477 -52.37 -7.12 7.07
CA GLU A 477 -52.00 -5.70 6.94
C GLU A 477 -51.00 -5.44 5.80
N ASN A 478 -51.34 -5.89 4.58
CA ASN A 478 -50.75 -5.29 3.39
C ASN A 478 -51.48 -3.97 3.08
N ARG A 479 -51.14 -2.92 3.82
CA ARG A 479 -51.52 -1.56 3.44
C ARG A 479 -50.33 -0.62 3.50
N ILE A 480 -49.44 -0.77 2.51
CA ILE A 480 -48.65 0.37 2.02
C ILE A 480 -49.57 1.21 1.14
N GLU A 481 -50.58 1.85 1.74
CA GLU A 481 -51.23 2.99 1.10
C GLU A 481 -50.74 4.26 1.82
N ARG A 482 -49.92 5.02 1.08
CA ARG A 482 -49.70 6.43 1.38
C ARG A 482 -51.05 7.13 1.38
N THR A 483 -51.42 7.71 2.52
CA THR A 483 -52.34 8.83 2.53
C THR A 483 -51.99 9.75 3.68
N THR A 484 -51.78 11.02 3.32
CA THR A 484 -51.66 12.23 4.15
C THR A 484 -50.41 12.41 5.02
N GLY A 485 -49.49 13.25 4.52
CA GLY A 485 -49.13 14.51 5.19
C GLY A 485 -47.99 14.51 6.21
N GLN A 486 -46.90 15.14 5.79
CA GLN A 486 -45.85 15.81 6.58
C GLN A 486 -44.80 14.99 7.36
N GLU A 487 -43.56 15.39 7.04
CA GLU A 487 -42.21 15.13 7.59
C GLU A 487 -41.59 13.74 7.45
#